data_AF-A0A2G6D8L3-F1
#
_entry.id   AF-A0A2G6D8L3-F1
#
_cell.length_a   1.000
_cell.length_b   1.000
_cell.length_c   1.000
_cell.angle_alpha   90.00
_cell.angle_beta   90.00
_cell.angle_gamma   90.00
#
_symmetry.space_group_name_H-M   'P 1'
#
loop_
_entity.id
_entity.type
_entity.pdbx_description
1 polymer ?
#
loop_
_entity_poly.entity_id
_entity_poly.type
_entity_poly.pdbx_seq_one_letter_code
_entity_poly.pdbx_strand_id
1 'polypeptide(L)'
;MRFIVKVASESFIKSRSVRAWHLNQLSKNVRQVLRAIDPKVRVRAHSNRLEIDCTAELSTSCQRRLGDVPGIHSILTVESASLPEKDAIAFLAEKVVGYYVDKISGKSFVVRCHRVGEHDFSSLDVERKLGAVLLANSQDSHVKLKQPDITVSIEILRDKVYFIRDKVLGLGGYPIGTQGSVLSLISGGFDSSVASYQMMRRGCRVNYLFFNLGGPAHSLGAQQAALYLWQKFGCSHSAYFYNVSLEHFVADLMALPNPSLNGVLLKRAMMRVADVVASKARVSTLVTGESLAQVSSQTLANLSVINEGTDHLVLRPLIAMDKTDIINIAEDIGSAIFAKNMVEYCGVISKKPTVAARFSEVKQAEEALGDSWFHAALESMHKVSMANIIQEVNEKPQVGCVAELNGQTLIDIRATESPLEMANLHIPFHQLNKRFETLDKGKEYLLYCDKGVMSQLHAAYLHELGYHNVKVYRPAE
;
A
#
# COMPACT_ATOMS: atom_id res chain seq x y z
N MET A 1 -13.35 19.38 -11.42
CA MET A 1 -11.91 19.46 -11.11
C MET A 1 -11.13 18.58 -12.06
N ARG A 2 -9.90 18.99 -12.41
CA ARG A 2 -9.02 18.21 -13.30
C ARG A 2 -7.69 17.94 -12.62
N PHE A 3 -7.18 16.72 -12.76
CA PHE A 3 -5.82 16.37 -12.35
C PHE A 3 -4.94 16.07 -13.56
N ILE A 4 -3.69 16.49 -13.48
CA ILE A 4 -2.60 15.99 -14.34
C ILE A 4 -1.70 15.11 -13.50
N VAL A 5 -1.60 13.85 -13.88
CA VAL A 5 -0.72 12.86 -13.23
C VAL A 5 0.53 12.69 -14.08
N LYS A 6 1.69 12.95 -13.47
CA LYS A 6 3.01 12.75 -14.09
C LYS A 6 3.57 11.39 -13.65
N VAL A 7 4.11 10.64 -14.62
CA VAL A 7 4.73 9.33 -14.37
C VAL A 7 6.06 9.51 -13.63
N ALA A 8 6.42 8.54 -12.77
CA ALA A 8 7.73 8.45 -12.13
C ALA A 8 8.90 8.67 -13.09
N SER A 9 9.89 9.45 -12.64
CA SER A 9 11.12 9.78 -13.38
C SER A 9 11.89 8.54 -13.85
N GLU A 10 11.83 7.45 -13.07
CA GLU A 10 12.45 6.17 -13.44
C GLU A 10 11.93 5.60 -14.78
N SER A 11 10.69 5.90 -15.16
CA SER A 11 10.15 5.52 -16.47
C SER A 11 10.73 6.35 -17.62
N PHE A 12 11.28 7.54 -17.33
CA PHE A 12 11.88 8.41 -18.35
C PHE A 12 13.30 7.99 -18.75
N ILE A 13 13.98 7.16 -17.95
CA ILE A 13 15.28 6.58 -18.30
C ILE A 13 15.13 5.48 -19.36
N LYS A 14 13.91 4.95 -19.56
CA LYS A 14 13.63 3.86 -20.51
C LYS A 14 13.39 4.37 -21.93
N SER A 15 13.50 3.46 -22.90
CA SER A 15 13.20 3.73 -24.31
C SER A 15 11.76 4.24 -24.49
N ARG A 16 11.49 4.93 -25.60
CA ARG A 16 10.17 5.49 -25.91
C ARG A 16 9.06 4.44 -25.89
N SER A 17 9.32 3.24 -26.40
CA SER A 17 8.37 2.12 -26.42
C SER A 17 8.05 1.62 -25.02
N VAL A 18 9.06 1.42 -24.17
CA VAL A 18 8.88 0.99 -22.77
C VAL A 18 8.14 2.05 -21.97
N ARG A 19 8.47 3.33 -22.17
CA ARG A 19 7.77 4.44 -21.51
C ARG A 19 6.28 4.50 -21.88
N ALA A 20 5.96 4.34 -23.16
CA ALA A 20 4.59 4.28 -23.64
C ALA A 20 3.84 3.09 -23.01
N TRP A 21 4.49 1.93 -22.91
CA TRP A 21 3.93 0.77 -22.22
C TRP A 21 3.70 1.03 -20.72
N HIS A 22 4.65 1.60 -19.98
CA HIS A 22 4.47 2.00 -18.57
C HIS A 22 3.28 2.95 -18.41
N LEU A 23 3.19 3.98 -19.25
CA LEU A 23 2.10 4.94 -19.20
C LEU A 23 0.73 4.31 -19.48
N ASN A 24 0.68 3.37 -20.42
CA ASN A 24 -0.52 2.58 -20.69
C ASN A 24 -0.91 1.69 -19.50
N GLN A 25 0.05 1.03 -18.85
CA GLN A 25 -0.22 0.26 -17.62
C GLN A 25 -0.69 1.16 -16.48
N LEU A 26 -0.03 2.29 -16.25
CA LEU A 26 -0.45 3.27 -15.24
C LEU A 26 -1.88 3.75 -15.49
N SER A 27 -2.22 4.04 -16.75
CA SER A 27 -3.57 4.44 -17.14
C SER A 27 -4.61 3.38 -16.78
N LYS A 28 -4.32 2.09 -17.00
CA LYS A 28 -5.19 0.98 -16.58
C LYS A 28 -5.32 0.92 -15.06
N ASN A 29 -4.20 1.06 -14.34
CA ASN A 29 -4.18 0.99 -12.88
C ASN A 29 -5.03 2.11 -12.27
N VAL A 30 -4.81 3.34 -12.72
CA VAL A 30 -5.56 4.52 -12.28
C VAL A 30 -7.05 4.39 -12.59
N ARG A 31 -7.42 3.92 -13.79
CA ARG A 31 -8.82 3.67 -14.14
C ARG A 31 -9.48 2.67 -13.19
N GLN A 32 -8.84 1.53 -12.95
CA GLN A 32 -9.38 0.50 -12.07
C GLN A 32 -9.57 1.01 -10.65
N VAL A 33 -8.59 1.77 -10.16
CA VAL A 33 -8.59 2.34 -8.81
C VAL A 33 -9.68 3.41 -8.64
N LEU A 34 -9.84 4.31 -9.61
CA LEU A 34 -10.82 5.40 -9.55
C LEU A 34 -12.25 4.95 -9.88
N ARG A 35 -12.43 3.86 -10.64
CA ARG A 35 -13.75 3.27 -10.91
C ARG A 35 -14.45 2.80 -9.64
N ALA A 36 -13.70 2.42 -8.61
CA ALA A 36 -14.24 2.07 -7.29
C ALA A 36 -14.73 3.29 -6.49
N ILE A 37 -14.39 4.52 -6.91
CA ILE A 37 -14.92 5.77 -6.34
C ILE A 37 -16.17 6.18 -7.12
N ASP A 38 -16.04 6.37 -8.43
CA ASP A 38 -17.18 6.66 -9.30
C ASP A 38 -16.85 6.23 -10.74
N PRO A 39 -17.72 5.44 -11.40
CA PRO A 39 -17.51 4.97 -12.76
C PRO A 39 -17.47 6.09 -13.82
N LYS A 40 -17.96 7.30 -13.51
CA LYS A 40 -17.96 8.48 -14.39
C LYS A 40 -16.63 9.22 -14.42
N VAL A 41 -15.68 8.91 -13.52
CA VAL A 41 -14.34 9.53 -13.52
C VAL A 41 -13.61 9.16 -14.81
N ARG A 42 -13.22 10.17 -15.61
CA ARG A 42 -12.61 9.95 -16.92
C ARG A 42 -11.10 10.04 -16.83
N VAL A 43 -10.40 9.02 -17.35
CA VAL A 43 -8.93 8.97 -17.39
C VAL A 43 -8.45 8.91 -18.84
N ARG A 44 -7.76 9.96 -19.28
CA ARG A 44 -7.20 10.10 -20.64
C ARG A 44 -5.69 9.99 -20.56
N ALA A 45 -5.11 9.12 -21.40
CA ALA A 45 -3.67 8.99 -21.52
C ALA A 45 -3.16 9.85 -22.67
N HIS A 46 -2.13 10.65 -22.39
CA HIS A 46 -1.37 11.41 -23.39
C HIS A 46 0.03 10.79 -23.53
N SER A 47 0.94 11.40 -24.29
CA SER A 47 2.28 10.82 -24.53
C SER A 47 3.20 10.78 -23.31
N ASN A 48 2.96 11.64 -22.30
CA ASN A 48 3.83 11.79 -21.13
C ASN A 48 3.08 12.00 -19.80
N ARG A 49 1.75 12.00 -19.82
CA ARG A 49 0.91 12.30 -18.66
C ARG A 49 -0.46 11.63 -18.76
N LEU A 50 -1.15 11.53 -17.62
CA LEU A 50 -2.56 11.21 -17.58
C LEU A 50 -3.35 12.46 -17.19
N GLU A 51 -4.49 12.67 -17.84
CA GLU A 51 -5.50 13.66 -17.46
C GLU A 51 -6.69 12.94 -16.84
N ILE A 52 -7.14 13.45 -15.70
CA ILE A 52 -8.24 12.87 -14.94
C ILE A 52 -9.29 13.95 -14.70
N ASP A 53 -10.51 13.68 -15.12
CA ASP A 53 -11.66 14.57 -14.91
C ASP A 53 -12.60 13.95 -13.86
N CYS A 54 -12.89 14.71 -12.80
CA CYS A 54 -13.87 14.34 -11.77
C CYS A 54 -14.71 15.57 -11.33
N THR A 55 -15.81 15.33 -10.64
CA THR A 55 -16.60 16.39 -10.00
C THR A 55 -15.82 17.04 -8.85
N ALA A 56 -16.25 18.22 -8.40
CA ALA A 56 -15.61 18.91 -7.28
C ALA A 56 -15.71 18.09 -5.97
N GLU A 57 -16.86 17.48 -5.73
CA GLU A 57 -17.14 16.61 -4.56
C GLU A 57 -16.16 15.43 -4.46
N LEU A 58 -15.81 14.83 -5.59
CA LEU A 58 -14.92 13.66 -5.63
C LEU A 58 -13.43 14.00 -5.63
N SER A 59 -13.08 15.30 -5.70
CA SER A 59 -11.70 15.76 -5.90
C SER A 59 -10.75 15.24 -4.81
N THR A 60 -11.11 15.43 -3.54
CA THR A 60 -10.28 15.02 -2.40
C THR A 60 -10.08 13.50 -2.37
N SER A 61 -11.16 12.73 -2.56
CA SER A 61 -11.11 11.27 -2.60
C SER A 61 -10.26 10.75 -3.76
N CYS A 62 -10.38 11.35 -4.95
CA CYS A 62 -9.55 11.01 -6.10
C CYS A 62 -8.07 11.33 -5.87
N GLN A 63 -7.75 12.54 -5.38
CA GLN A 63 -6.36 12.96 -5.12
C GLN A 63 -5.70 12.04 -4.09
N ARG A 64 -6.38 11.74 -2.98
CA ARG A 64 -5.90 10.79 -1.96
C ARG A 64 -5.61 9.42 -2.58
N ARG A 65 -6.57 8.89 -3.33
CA ARG A 65 -6.44 7.56 -3.94
C ARG A 65 -5.33 7.49 -4.98
N LEU A 66 -5.12 8.57 -5.75
CA LEU A 66 -3.99 8.68 -6.66
C LEU A 66 -2.65 8.66 -5.92
N GLY A 67 -2.59 9.23 -4.70
CA GLY A 67 -1.41 9.17 -3.85
C GLY A 67 -0.95 7.74 -3.54
N ASP A 68 -1.89 6.80 -3.46
CA ASP A 68 -1.62 5.39 -3.18
C ASP A 68 -1.19 4.56 -4.40
N VAL A 69 -1.20 5.11 -5.63
CA VAL A 69 -0.93 4.33 -6.85
C VAL A 69 0.56 4.32 -7.20
N PRO A 70 1.23 3.15 -7.22
CA PRO A 70 2.60 3.05 -7.70
C PRO A 70 2.76 3.50 -9.16
N GLY A 71 3.88 4.19 -9.45
CA GLY A 71 4.22 4.74 -10.75
C GLY A 71 3.87 6.22 -10.93
N ILE A 72 3.20 6.85 -9.96
CA ILE A 72 2.87 8.28 -10.00
C ILE A 72 3.99 9.09 -9.32
N HIS A 73 4.60 10.02 -10.06
CA HIS A 73 5.56 10.98 -9.50
C HIS A 73 4.87 12.11 -8.74
N SER A 74 3.89 12.73 -9.39
CA SER A 74 3.19 13.89 -8.86
C SER A 74 1.79 14.02 -9.45
N ILE A 75 0.89 14.55 -8.65
CA ILE A 75 -0.50 14.81 -8.96
C ILE A 75 -0.67 16.33 -8.92
N LEU A 76 -1.00 16.92 -10.08
CA LEU A 76 -1.22 18.35 -10.20
C LEU A 76 -2.72 18.60 -10.26
N THR A 77 -3.25 19.39 -9.34
CA THR A 77 -4.61 19.92 -9.45
C THR A 77 -4.57 21.11 -10.38
N VAL A 78 -5.37 21.10 -11.44
CA VAL A 78 -5.33 22.12 -12.48
C VAL A 78 -6.70 22.67 -12.81
N GLU A 79 -6.74 23.98 -13.06
CA GLU A 79 -7.78 24.59 -13.87
C GLU A 79 -7.33 24.60 -15.32
N SER A 80 -8.25 24.33 -16.25
CA SER A 80 -7.90 24.26 -17.67
C SER A 80 -8.86 25.08 -18.52
N ALA A 81 -8.31 25.76 -19.52
CA ALA A 81 -9.09 26.50 -20.49
C ALA A 81 -8.50 26.35 -21.89
N SER A 82 -9.32 26.64 -22.91
CA SER A 82 -8.81 26.84 -24.26
C SER A 82 -8.15 28.21 -24.35
N LEU A 83 -6.97 28.27 -24.95
CA LEU A 83 -6.24 29.50 -25.19
C LEU A 83 -6.85 30.17 -26.44
N PRO A 84 -7.30 31.43 -26.36
CA PRO A 84 -7.82 32.14 -27.53
C PRO A 84 -6.69 32.50 -28.50
N GLU A 85 -7.00 32.56 -29.80
CA GLU A 85 -6.03 32.94 -30.85
C GLU A 85 -5.60 34.41 -30.74
N LYS A 86 -6.50 35.29 -30.31
CA LYS A 86 -6.25 36.71 -30.08
C LYS A 86 -6.22 37.00 -28.59
N ASP A 87 -5.39 37.97 -28.21
CA ASP A 87 -5.29 38.47 -26.84
C ASP A 87 -5.01 37.37 -25.79
N ALA A 88 -4.30 36.31 -26.19
CA ALA A 88 -3.99 35.16 -25.35
C ALA A 88 -3.38 35.55 -24.00
N ILE A 89 -2.41 36.47 -24.00
CA ILE A 89 -1.76 36.92 -22.75
C ILE A 89 -2.74 37.68 -21.85
N ALA A 90 -3.65 38.50 -22.41
CA ALA A 90 -4.64 39.22 -21.63
C ALA A 90 -5.64 38.25 -20.97
N PHE A 91 -6.09 37.24 -21.73
CA PHE A 91 -6.90 36.14 -21.19
C PHE A 91 -6.18 35.41 -20.04
N LEU A 92 -4.91 35.06 -20.23
CA LEU A 92 -4.10 34.42 -19.19
C LEU A 92 -3.97 35.31 -17.95
N ALA A 93 -3.75 36.61 -18.14
CA ALA A 93 -3.63 37.59 -17.06
C ALA A 93 -4.91 37.69 -16.21
N GLU A 94 -6.08 37.75 -16.85
CA GLU A 94 -7.37 37.75 -16.15
C GLU A 94 -7.54 36.49 -15.30
N LYS A 95 -7.28 35.30 -15.88
CA LYS A 95 -7.44 34.02 -15.17
C LYS A 95 -6.48 33.88 -14.00
N VAL A 96 -5.22 34.32 -14.13
CA VAL A 96 -4.30 34.20 -12.99
C VAL A 96 -4.69 35.08 -11.81
N VAL A 97 -5.33 36.24 -12.04
CA VAL A 97 -5.83 37.07 -10.94
C VAL A 97 -6.86 36.30 -10.14
N GLY A 98 -7.90 35.80 -10.80
CA GLY A 98 -9.00 35.07 -10.15
C GLY A 98 -8.58 33.76 -9.47
N TYR A 99 -7.44 33.19 -9.89
CA TYR A 99 -6.92 31.96 -9.28
C TYR A 99 -5.91 32.23 -8.17
N TYR A 100 -4.91 33.09 -8.37
CA TYR A 100 -3.69 33.09 -7.55
C TYR A 100 -3.54 34.25 -6.58
N VAL A 101 -4.29 35.35 -6.72
CA VAL A 101 -4.10 36.56 -5.90
C VAL A 101 -4.17 36.26 -4.40
N ASP A 102 -5.23 35.58 -3.95
CA ASP A 102 -5.39 35.24 -2.53
C ASP A 102 -4.27 34.33 -2.03
N LYS A 103 -3.73 33.48 -2.91
CA LYS A 103 -2.68 32.53 -2.54
C LYS A 103 -1.35 33.24 -2.29
N ILE A 104 -1.03 34.28 -3.08
CA ILE A 104 0.25 35.01 -3.05
C ILE A 104 0.26 36.21 -2.09
N SER A 105 -0.89 36.59 -1.54
CA SER A 105 -0.99 37.71 -0.61
C SER A 105 -0.02 37.54 0.57
N GLY A 106 0.78 38.58 0.85
CA GLY A 106 1.81 38.60 1.90
C GLY A 106 3.02 37.68 1.67
N LYS A 107 3.20 37.12 0.46
CA LYS A 107 4.24 36.11 0.17
C LYS A 107 5.13 36.50 -1.00
N SER A 108 6.32 35.91 -1.03
CA SER A 108 7.19 35.98 -2.20
C SER A 108 6.74 34.99 -3.28
N PHE A 109 6.73 35.40 -4.54
CA PHE A 109 6.29 34.53 -5.63
C PHE A 109 7.12 34.64 -6.90
N VAL A 110 6.97 33.64 -7.78
CA VAL A 110 7.47 33.68 -9.15
C VAL A 110 6.46 33.06 -10.10
N VAL A 111 6.38 33.58 -11.33
CA VAL A 111 5.62 32.96 -12.41
C VAL A 111 6.56 32.09 -13.24
N ARG A 112 6.11 30.87 -13.58
CA ARG A 112 6.82 29.96 -14.48
C ARG A 112 5.89 29.45 -15.56
N CYS A 113 6.25 29.66 -16.82
CA CYS A 113 5.46 29.24 -17.96
C CYS A 113 6.21 28.20 -18.79
N HIS A 114 5.64 27.00 -18.91
CA HIS A 114 6.12 26.00 -19.85
C HIS A 114 5.22 25.97 -21.09
N ARG A 115 5.78 26.25 -22.27
CA ARG A 115 5.04 26.38 -23.53
C ARG A 115 5.50 25.32 -24.53
N VAL A 116 4.53 24.64 -25.14
CA VAL A 116 4.73 23.67 -26.22
C VAL A 116 3.77 24.00 -27.36
N GLY A 117 4.29 24.30 -28.55
CA GLY A 117 3.51 24.69 -29.74
C GLY A 117 3.99 26.01 -30.34
N GLU A 118 3.33 26.45 -31.42
CA GLU A 118 3.64 27.71 -32.12
C GLU A 118 2.69 28.81 -31.65
N HIS A 119 3.27 29.93 -31.21
CA HIS A 119 2.56 31.09 -30.65
C HIS A 119 3.35 32.35 -30.99
N ASP A 120 2.69 33.50 -31.04
CA ASP A 120 3.28 34.83 -31.25
C ASP A 120 3.97 35.42 -30.01
N PHE A 121 3.89 34.72 -28.87
CA PHE A 121 4.55 35.09 -27.62
C PHE A 121 5.50 34.00 -27.10
N SER A 122 6.49 34.44 -26.31
CA SER A 122 7.38 33.54 -25.58
C SER A 122 6.87 33.22 -24.18
N SER A 123 7.40 32.16 -23.57
CA SER A 123 7.16 31.87 -22.14
C SER A 123 7.55 33.03 -21.24
N LEU A 124 8.61 33.77 -21.60
CA LEU A 124 9.12 34.88 -20.82
C LEU A 124 8.17 36.09 -20.87
N ASP A 125 7.50 36.32 -22.00
CA ASP A 125 6.49 37.37 -22.14
C ASP A 125 5.29 37.09 -21.23
N VAL A 126 4.86 35.82 -21.19
CA VAL A 126 3.82 35.35 -20.27
C VAL A 126 4.27 35.53 -18.81
N GLU A 127 5.46 35.07 -18.44
CA GLU A 127 5.97 35.19 -17.07
C GLU A 127 6.02 36.65 -16.60
N ARG A 128 6.54 37.56 -17.45
CA ARG A 128 6.63 39.00 -17.14
C ARG A 128 5.25 39.63 -16.99
N LYS A 129 4.35 39.43 -17.97
CA LYS A 129 3.05 40.10 -17.97
C LYS A 129 2.18 39.62 -16.82
N LEU A 130 2.12 38.31 -16.59
CA LEU A 130 1.34 37.75 -15.49
C LEU A 130 1.94 38.11 -14.13
N GLY A 131 3.27 38.13 -14.01
CA GLY A 131 3.94 38.58 -12.80
C GLY A 131 3.58 40.02 -12.44
N ALA A 132 3.59 40.92 -13.42
CA ALA A 132 3.19 42.32 -13.23
C ALA A 132 1.72 42.45 -12.82
N VAL A 133 0.82 41.70 -13.46
CA VAL A 133 -0.61 41.74 -13.15
C VAL A 133 -0.89 41.19 -11.75
N LEU A 134 -0.25 40.08 -11.37
CA LEU A 134 -0.38 39.52 -10.03
C LEU A 134 0.15 40.47 -8.95
N LEU A 135 1.30 41.10 -9.19
CA LEU A 135 1.89 42.07 -8.26
C LEU A 135 0.98 43.29 -8.08
N ALA A 136 0.35 43.79 -9.16
CA ALA A 136 -0.54 44.94 -9.09
C ALA A 136 -1.88 44.65 -8.37
N ASN A 137 -2.30 43.39 -8.30
CA ASN A 137 -3.60 42.99 -7.73
C ASN A 137 -3.50 42.27 -6.38
N SER A 138 -2.29 42.03 -5.87
CA SER A 138 -2.09 41.36 -4.58
C SER A 138 -1.55 42.31 -3.53
N GLN A 139 -1.93 42.06 -2.28
CA GLN A 139 -1.50 42.85 -1.15
C GLN A 139 -0.19 42.30 -0.58
N ASP A 140 0.77 43.18 -0.31
CA ASP A 140 2.05 42.89 0.36
C ASP A 140 2.86 41.71 -0.25
N SER A 141 2.68 41.41 -1.54
CA SER A 141 3.45 40.39 -2.25
C SER A 141 4.66 41.00 -2.95
N HIS A 142 5.67 40.17 -3.22
CA HIS A 142 6.83 40.61 -4.01
C HIS A 142 7.39 39.48 -4.86
N VAL A 143 8.03 39.83 -5.98
CA VAL A 143 8.61 38.86 -6.89
C VAL A 143 9.98 38.40 -6.38
N LYS A 144 10.19 37.09 -6.26
CA LYS A 144 11.46 36.48 -5.87
C LYS A 144 11.81 35.34 -6.81
N LEU A 145 12.88 35.49 -7.59
CA LEU A 145 13.22 34.53 -8.65
C LEU A 145 13.81 33.21 -8.16
N LYS A 146 14.43 33.21 -6.97
CA LYS A 146 15.09 32.06 -6.34
C LYS A 146 14.45 31.79 -4.98
N GLN A 147 14.07 30.54 -4.71
CA GLN A 147 13.40 30.13 -3.47
C GLN A 147 12.22 31.05 -3.07
N PRO A 148 11.22 31.24 -3.95
CA PRO A 148 9.97 31.91 -3.59
C PRO A 148 9.13 31.01 -2.68
N ASP A 149 8.23 31.63 -1.92
CA ASP A 149 7.22 30.89 -1.15
C ASP A 149 6.22 30.21 -2.08
N ILE A 150 5.89 30.84 -3.21
CA ILE A 150 4.94 30.31 -4.19
C ILE A 150 5.48 30.38 -5.62
N THR A 151 5.35 29.27 -6.34
CA THR A 151 5.58 29.22 -7.79
C THR A 151 4.24 29.10 -8.52
N VAL A 152 3.82 30.18 -9.18
CA VAL A 152 2.65 30.19 -10.08
C VAL A 152 3.05 29.51 -11.39
N SER A 153 2.64 28.25 -11.54
CA SER A 153 3.05 27.42 -12.68
C SER A 153 1.92 27.29 -13.72
N ILE A 154 2.24 27.62 -14.96
CA ILE A 154 1.31 27.61 -16.09
C ILE A 154 1.90 26.74 -17.19
N GLU A 155 1.14 25.75 -17.65
CA GLU A 155 1.53 24.91 -18.79
C GLU A 155 0.63 25.24 -19.98
N ILE A 156 1.23 25.69 -21.09
CA ILE A 156 0.54 25.92 -22.36
C ILE A 156 0.94 24.79 -23.31
N LEU A 157 -0.05 24.02 -23.77
CA LEU A 157 0.13 22.98 -24.77
C LEU A 157 -0.80 23.28 -25.95
N ARG A 158 -0.23 23.84 -27.02
CA ARG A 158 -0.97 24.30 -28.20
C ARG A 158 -2.10 25.24 -27.75
N ASP A 159 -3.33 24.92 -28.13
CA ASP A 159 -4.57 25.64 -27.83
C ASP A 159 -5.09 25.43 -26.40
N LYS A 160 -4.35 24.75 -25.51
CA LYS A 160 -4.80 24.48 -24.13
C LYS A 160 -3.85 25.06 -23.10
N VAL A 161 -4.42 25.68 -22.07
CA VAL A 161 -3.69 26.14 -20.91
C VAL A 161 -4.14 25.38 -19.65
N TYR A 162 -3.16 25.07 -18.80
CA TYR A 162 -3.35 24.49 -17.48
C TYR A 162 -2.73 25.40 -16.42
N PHE A 163 -3.56 25.87 -15.50
CA PHE A 163 -3.18 26.65 -14.33
C PHE A 163 -3.01 25.69 -13.15
N ILE A 164 -1.78 25.44 -12.72
CA ILE A 164 -1.49 24.50 -11.62
C ILE A 164 -1.85 25.15 -10.29
N ARG A 165 -2.90 24.65 -9.64
CA ARG A 165 -3.40 25.12 -8.35
C ARG A 165 -2.62 24.54 -7.19
N ASP A 166 -2.31 23.26 -7.30
CA ASP A 166 -1.63 22.49 -6.26
C ASP A 166 -0.80 21.34 -6.87
N LYS A 167 0.22 20.90 -6.14
CA LYS A 167 1.11 19.80 -6.50
C LYS A 167 1.35 18.92 -5.29
N VAL A 168 0.87 17.68 -5.37
CA VAL A 168 1.14 16.63 -4.39
C VAL A 168 2.09 15.61 -5.00
N LEU A 169 3.04 15.10 -4.21
CA LEU A 169 3.90 14.00 -4.65
C LEU A 169 3.12 12.68 -4.58
N GLY A 170 3.29 11.85 -5.60
CA GLY A 170 2.77 10.48 -5.58
C GLY A 170 3.80 9.50 -5.00
N LEU A 171 3.42 8.22 -4.98
CA LEU A 171 4.22 7.15 -4.40
C LEU A 171 5.58 6.88 -5.09
N GLY A 172 5.75 7.38 -6.32
CA GLY A 172 6.90 7.07 -7.18
C GLY A 172 6.91 5.60 -7.62
N GLY A 173 8.09 5.08 -7.98
CA GLY A 173 8.25 3.68 -8.40
C GLY A 173 7.72 3.39 -9.80
N TYR A 174 7.25 2.17 -10.04
CA TYR A 174 6.72 1.72 -11.34
C TYR A 174 5.25 1.36 -11.26
N PRO A 175 4.50 1.49 -12.37
CA PRO A 175 3.13 1.00 -12.44
C PRO A 175 3.10 -0.51 -12.17
N ILE A 176 2.20 -0.95 -11.28
CA ILE A 176 1.96 -2.39 -11.03
C ILE A 176 1.64 -3.10 -12.34
N GLY A 177 2.17 -4.32 -12.50
CA GLY A 177 2.02 -5.14 -13.69
C GLY A 177 3.15 -4.97 -14.70
N THR A 178 4.13 -4.11 -14.41
CA THR A 178 5.30 -3.91 -15.28
C THR A 178 6.47 -4.83 -14.97
N GLN A 179 6.55 -5.42 -13.77
CA GLN A 179 7.66 -6.29 -13.37
C GLN A 179 7.22 -7.74 -13.07
N GLY A 180 6.10 -8.18 -13.66
CA GLY A 180 5.59 -9.53 -13.43
C GLY A 180 4.95 -9.74 -12.05
N SER A 181 4.84 -11.00 -11.64
CA SER A 181 4.22 -11.41 -10.38
C SER A 181 5.26 -11.98 -9.43
N VAL A 182 5.05 -11.77 -8.13
CA VAL A 182 5.89 -12.31 -7.05
C VAL A 182 5.01 -12.97 -5.97
N LEU A 183 5.59 -13.89 -5.20
CA LEU A 183 4.95 -14.53 -4.05
C LEU A 183 5.68 -14.08 -2.79
N SER A 184 5.03 -13.20 -2.03
CA SER A 184 5.58 -12.65 -0.80
C SER A 184 5.22 -13.52 0.39
N LEU A 185 6.25 -13.97 1.12
CA LEU A 185 6.08 -14.67 2.39
C LEU A 185 5.70 -13.62 3.45
N ILE A 186 4.39 -13.47 3.64
CA ILE A 186 3.82 -12.53 4.60
C ILE A 186 3.76 -13.20 5.96
N SER A 187 4.13 -12.47 7.01
CA SER A 187 4.09 -12.94 8.40
C SER A 187 3.16 -12.12 9.29
N GLY A 188 2.54 -11.05 8.77
CA GLY A 188 1.82 -10.05 9.55
C GLY A 188 2.72 -9.07 10.31
N GLY A 189 4.02 -9.35 10.42
CA GLY A 189 5.00 -8.46 11.03
C GLY A 189 5.37 -7.24 10.17
N PHE A 190 6.19 -6.35 10.73
CA PHE A 190 6.65 -5.12 10.08
C PHE A 190 7.39 -5.42 8.77
N ASP A 191 8.36 -6.33 8.82
CA ASP A 191 9.35 -6.51 7.77
C ASP A 191 8.71 -7.11 6.52
N SER A 192 7.88 -8.15 6.66
CA SER A 192 7.20 -8.78 5.52
C SER A 192 6.15 -7.85 4.88
N SER A 193 5.52 -6.98 5.66
CA SER A 193 4.61 -5.95 5.17
C SER A 193 5.34 -4.92 4.31
N VAL A 194 6.47 -4.41 4.81
CA VAL A 194 7.30 -3.43 4.10
C VAL A 194 7.93 -4.04 2.85
N ALA A 195 8.42 -5.28 2.91
CA ALA A 195 8.96 -5.98 1.74
C ALA A 195 7.89 -6.13 0.64
N SER A 196 6.68 -6.54 1.01
CA SER A 196 5.55 -6.64 0.07
C SER A 196 5.22 -5.29 -0.57
N TYR A 197 5.17 -4.23 0.23
CA TYR A 197 4.94 -2.86 -0.25
C TYR A 197 6.03 -2.38 -1.21
N GLN A 198 7.31 -2.62 -0.89
CA GLN A 198 8.41 -2.25 -1.77
C GLN A 198 8.31 -2.93 -3.12
N MET A 199 7.92 -4.21 -3.17
CA MET A 199 7.71 -4.92 -4.43
C MET A 199 6.53 -4.36 -5.24
N MET A 200 5.44 -3.97 -4.59
CA MET A 200 4.35 -3.24 -5.27
C MET A 200 4.84 -1.91 -5.86
N ARG A 201 5.66 -1.15 -5.12
CA ARG A 201 6.31 0.08 -5.62
C ARG A 201 7.27 -0.17 -6.77
N ARG A 202 7.92 -1.32 -6.82
CA ARG A 202 8.74 -1.74 -7.97
C ARG A 202 7.90 -2.20 -9.16
N GLY A 203 6.57 -2.21 -9.08
CA GLY A 203 5.69 -2.55 -10.20
C GLY A 203 5.33 -4.04 -10.30
N CYS A 204 5.64 -4.83 -9.26
CA CYS A 204 5.28 -6.25 -9.20
C CYS A 204 3.82 -6.45 -8.74
N ARG A 205 3.19 -7.51 -9.25
CA ARG A 205 1.92 -8.03 -8.73
C ARG A 205 2.22 -8.97 -7.57
N VAL A 206 1.86 -8.57 -6.36
CA VAL A 206 2.19 -9.35 -5.15
C VAL A 206 1.05 -10.31 -4.83
N ASN A 207 1.35 -11.59 -4.81
CA ASN A 207 0.57 -12.62 -4.14
C ASN A 207 1.18 -12.88 -2.76
N TYR A 208 0.40 -13.43 -1.84
CA TYR A 208 0.81 -13.60 -0.45
C TYR A 208 0.79 -15.07 -0.06
N LEU A 209 1.86 -15.56 0.56
CA LEU A 209 1.93 -16.87 1.19
C LEU A 209 2.17 -16.67 2.68
N PHE A 210 1.27 -17.22 3.49
CA PHE A 210 1.37 -17.23 4.94
C PHE A 210 1.53 -18.66 5.44
N PHE A 211 2.46 -18.84 6.38
CA PHE A 211 2.67 -20.10 7.09
C PHE A 211 2.05 -20.02 8.48
N ASN A 212 0.98 -20.77 8.68
CA ASN A 212 0.29 -20.83 9.95
C ASN A 212 1.00 -21.77 10.93
N LEU A 213 1.51 -21.18 12.01
CA LEU A 213 2.15 -21.86 13.14
C LEU A 213 1.33 -21.79 14.44
N GLY A 214 0.17 -21.10 14.44
CA GLY A 214 -0.49 -20.62 15.67
C GLY A 214 -2.01 -20.65 15.64
N GLY A 215 -2.60 -21.42 14.71
CA GLY A 215 -4.06 -21.56 14.58
C GLY A 215 -4.76 -20.39 13.87
N PRO A 216 -6.10 -20.32 13.91
CA PRO A 216 -6.90 -19.37 13.14
C PRO A 216 -6.56 -17.89 13.42
N ALA A 217 -6.34 -17.55 14.69
CA ALA A 217 -5.94 -16.22 15.15
C ALA A 217 -4.69 -15.67 14.42
N HIS A 218 -3.67 -16.51 14.28
CA HIS A 218 -2.42 -16.15 13.63
C HIS A 218 -2.62 -15.92 12.12
N SER A 219 -3.43 -16.75 11.46
CA SER A 219 -3.77 -16.54 10.04
C SER A 219 -4.54 -15.25 9.79
N LEU A 220 -5.45 -14.88 10.70
CA LEU A 220 -6.29 -13.71 10.52
C LEU A 220 -5.48 -12.41 10.52
N GLY A 221 -4.52 -12.25 11.45
CA GLY A 221 -3.68 -11.05 11.52
C GLY A 221 -2.83 -10.85 10.26
N ALA A 222 -2.22 -11.92 9.73
CA ALA A 222 -1.47 -11.85 8.49
C ALA A 222 -2.35 -11.57 7.26
N GLN A 223 -3.55 -12.17 7.21
CA GLN A 223 -4.52 -11.92 6.15
C GLN A 223 -4.99 -10.45 6.16
N GLN A 224 -5.22 -9.87 7.34
CA GLN A 224 -5.56 -8.45 7.49
C GLN A 224 -4.45 -7.54 6.94
N ALA A 225 -3.18 -7.80 7.30
CA ALA A 225 -2.04 -7.04 6.80
C ALA A 225 -1.93 -7.11 5.26
N ALA A 226 -2.04 -8.32 4.70
CA ALA A 226 -2.03 -8.54 3.25
C ALA A 226 -3.20 -7.82 2.55
N LEU A 227 -4.40 -7.89 3.15
CA LEU A 227 -5.60 -7.27 2.61
C LEU A 227 -5.51 -5.76 2.61
N TYR A 228 -5.03 -5.16 3.70
CA TYR A 228 -4.78 -3.73 3.79
C TYR A 228 -3.80 -3.26 2.72
N LEU A 229 -2.64 -3.92 2.60
CA LEU A 229 -1.62 -3.59 1.62
C LEU A 229 -2.15 -3.70 0.20
N TRP A 230 -2.87 -4.78 -0.11
CA TRP A 230 -3.49 -4.97 -1.41
C TRP A 230 -4.57 -3.92 -1.69
N GLN A 231 -5.49 -3.67 -0.76
CA GLN A 231 -6.55 -2.67 -0.94
C GLN A 231 -5.95 -1.27 -1.16
N LYS A 232 -4.95 -0.89 -0.37
CA LYS A 232 -4.35 0.43 -0.43
C LYS A 232 -3.48 0.59 -1.67
N PHE A 233 -2.54 -0.31 -1.95
CA PHE A 233 -1.55 -0.10 -3.01
C PHE A 233 -1.72 -1.01 -4.23
N GLY A 234 -2.36 -2.17 -4.08
CA GLY A 234 -2.38 -3.26 -5.07
C GLY A 234 -3.69 -3.47 -5.85
N CYS A 235 -4.80 -2.83 -5.45
CA CYS A 235 -6.16 -3.22 -5.88
C CYS A 235 -6.48 -2.95 -7.36
N SER A 236 -5.53 -2.39 -8.12
CA SER A 236 -5.59 -2.33 -9.58
C SER A 236 -5.46 -3.71 -10.24
N HIS A 237 -5.04 -4.73 -9.49
CA HIS A 237 -4.76 -6.08 -9.97
C HIS A 237 -5.33 -7.16 -9.06
N SER A 238 -5.61 -8.33 -9.62
CA SER A 238 -5.92 -9.52 -8.83
C SER A 238 -4.69 -10.00 -8.08
N ALA A 239 -4.92 -10.54 -6.89
CA ALA A 239 -3.93 -11.18 -6.04
C ALA A 239 -4.59 -12.32 -5.28
N TYR A 240 -3.78 -13.28 -4.84
CA TYR A 240 -4.21 -14.40 -4.01
C TYR A 240 -3.48 -14.41 -2.68
N PHE A 241 -4.18 -14.92 -1.66
CA PHE A 241 -3.63 -15.28 -0.37
C PHE A 241 -3.63 -16.80 -0.24
N TYR A 242 -2.44 -17.36 0.01
CA TYR A 242 -2.22 -18.77 0.28
C TYR A 242 -1.93 -18.93 1.77
N ASN A 243 -2.68 -19.80 2.43
CA ASN A 243 -2.47 -20.18 3.83
C ASN A 243 -2.05 -21.64 3.88
N VAL A 244 -0.94 -21.93 4.55
CA VAL A 244 -0.39 -23.28 4.69
C VAL A 244 -0.12 -23.54 6.16
N SER A 245 -0.63 -24.65 6.71
CA SER A 245 -0.29 -25.06 8.07
C SER A 245 1.05 -25.78 8.11
N LEU A 246 1.90 -25.41 9.09
CA LEU A 246 3.14 -26.13 9.42
C LEU A 246 3.08 -26.73 10.83
N GLU A 247 1.88 -26.95 11.38
CA GLU A 247 1.70 -27.50 12.73
C GLU A 247 2.38 -28.86 12.92
N HIS A 248 2.19 -29.78 11.96
CA HIS A 248 2.84 -31.10 11.97
C HIS A 248 4.36 -30.98 11.94
N PHE A 249 4.89 -30.12 11.07
CA PHE A 249 6.33 -29.87 11.01
C PHE A 249 6.87 -29.33 12.34
N VAL A 250 6.15 -28.40 12.99
CA VAL A 250 6.57 -27.86 14.29
C VAL A 250 6.56 -28.95 15.36
N ALA A 251 5.58 -29.84 15.37
CA ALA A 251 5.53 -30.96 16.31
C ALA A 251 6.75 -31.89 16.14
N ASP A 252 7.06 -32.27 14.89
CA ASP A 252 8.21 -33.13 14.56
C ASP A 252 9.54 -32.42 14.88
N LEU A 253 9.63 -31.13 14.57
CA LEU A 253 10.80 -30.29 14.86
C LEU A 253 11.11 -30.22 16.36
N MET A 254 10.08 -30.15 17.22
CA MET A 254 10.25 -30.08 18.67
C MET A 254 10.74 -31.41 19.27
N ALA A 255 10.55 -32.52 18.57
CA ALA A 255 11.06 -33.83 18.99
C ALA A 255 12.55 -34.03 18.66
N LEU A 256 13.16 -33.17 17.83
CA LEU A 256 14.57 -33.29 17.47
C LEU A 256 15.51 -32.94 18.64
N PRO A 257 16.68 -33.62 18.73
CA PRO A 257 17.60 -33.44 19.86
C PRO A 257 18.38 -32.12 19.84
N ASN A 258 18.48 -31.44 18.70
CA ASN A 258 19.26 -30.20 18.56
C ASN A 258 18.36 -28.98 18.30
N PRO A 259 17.85 -28.32 19.36
CA PRO A 259 16.94 -27.19 19.21
C PRO A 259 17.61 -25.91 18.64
N SER A 260 18.95 -25.87 18.56
CA SER A 260 19.68 -24.71 18.03
C SER A 260 19.50 -24.53 16.51
N LEU A 261 19.14 -25.61 15.80
CA LEU A 261 18.90 -25.63 14.35
C LEU A 261 17.45 -25.30 13.98
N ASN A 262 16.53 -25.26 14.95
CA ASN A 262 15.08 -25.18 14.71
C ASN A 262 14.70 -24.00 13.82
N GLY A 263 15.28 -22.82 14.04
CA GLY A 263 15.00 -21.63 13.23
C GLY A 263 15.43 -21.78 11.76
N VAL A 264 16.56 -22.45 11.50
CA VAL A 264 17.05 -22.69 10.13
C VAL A 264 16.21 -23.77 9.44
N LEU A 265 15.91 -24.87 10.14
CA LEU A 265 15.07 -25.95 9.64
C LEU A 265 13.66 -25.46 9.30
N LEU A 266 13.04 -24.66 10.18
CA LEU A 266 11.73 -24.08 9.94
C LEU A 266 11.69 -23.19 8.70
N LYS A 267 12.69 -22.31 8.55
CA LYS A 267 12.77 -21.47 7.36
C LYS A 267 13.03 -22.28 6.10
N ARG A 268 13.86 -23.32 6.15
CA ARG A 268 14.06 -24.23 5.00
C ARG A 268 12.77 -24.96 4.63
N ALA A 269 12.00 -25.45 5.60
CA ALA A 269 10.70 -26.04 5.36
C ALA A 269 9.73 -25.06 4.68
N MET A 270 9.69 -23.80 5.17
CA MET A 270 8.93 -22.72 4.53
C MET A 270 9.38 -22.49 3.08
N MET A 271 10.70 -22.44 2.80
CA MET A 271 11.21 -22.26 1.43
C MET A 271 10.82 -23.44 0.52
N ARG A 272 10.94 -24.68 1.00
CA ARG A 272 10.54 -25.89 0.24
C ARG A 272 9.07 -25.87 -0.14
N VAL A 273 8.20 -25.50 0.79
CA VAL A 273 6.76 -25.40 0.50
C VAL A 273 6.47 -24.20 -0.42
N ALA A 274 7.12 -23.05 -0.17
CA ALA A 274 6.97 -21.87 -1.01
C ALA A 274 7.37 -22.12 -2.47
N ASP A 275 8.38 -22.95 -2.71
CA ASP A 275 8.83 -23.35 -4.05
C ASP A 275 7.71 -24.06 -4.85
N VAL A 276 7.05 -25.03 -4.21
CA VAL A 276 5.92 -25.75 -4.83
C VAL A 276 4.72 -24.83 -5.01
N VAL A 277 4.42 -23.97 -4.03
CA VAL A 277 3.31 -23.00 -4.13
C VAL A 277 3.57 -22.00 -5.26
N ALA A 278 4.79 -21.49 -5.40
CA ALA A 278 5.19 -20.57 -6.46
C ALA A 278 5.07 -21.22 -7.84
N SER A 279 5.53 -22.47 -7.98
CA SER A 279 5.37 -23.27 -9.21
C SER A 279 3.89 -23.43 -9.58
N LYS A 280 3.04 -23.85 -8.62
CA LYS A 280 1.58 -23.98 -8.83
C LYS A 280 0.92 -22.64 -9.18
N ALA A 281 1.39 -21.54 -8.60
CA ALA A 281 0.92 -20.19 -8.87
C ALA A 281 1.48 -19.59 -10.17
N ARG A 282 2.42 -20.27 -10.84
CA ARG A 282 3.18 -19.77 -12.01
C ARG A 282 3.89 -18.45 -11.72
N VAL A 283 4.52 -18.38 -10.56
CA VAL A 283 5.29 -17.23 -10.08
C VAL A 283 6.75 -17.65 -9.98
N SER A 284 7.65 -16.93 -10.64
CA SER A 284 9.07 -17.28 -10.72
C SER A 284 9.92 -16.75 -9.56
N THR A 285 9.32 -16.02 -8.62
CA THR A 285 10.08 -15.22 -7.64
C THR A 285 9.38 -15.15 -6.30
N LEU A 286 10.12 -15.51 -5.26
CA LEU A 286 9.74 -15.39 -3.86
C LEU A 286 10.25 -14.06 -3.29
N VAL A 287 9.53 -13.51 -2.31
CA VAL A 287 9.91 -12.29 -1.59
C VAL A 287 9.85 -12.56 -0.11
N THR A 288 10.90 -12.19 0.62
CA THR A 288 10.93 -12.27 2.09
C THR A 288 11.24 -10.91 2.71
N GLY A 289 10.80 -10.72 3.95
CA GLY A 289 11.15 -9.55 4.77
C GLY A 289 12.45 -9.73 5.55
N GLU A 290 13.40 -10.53 5.06
CA GLU A 290 14.65 -10.75 5.81
C GLU A 290 15.59 -9.54 5.70
N SER A 291 16.17 -9.13 6.85
CA SER A 291 17.23 -8.12 6.95
C SER A 291 18.51 -8.75 7.52
N LEU A 292 19.68 -8.39 7.00
CA LEU A 292 20.93 -8.99 7.42
C LEU A 292 21.25 -8.64 8.88
N ALA A 293 21.70 -9.62 9.65
CA ALA A 293 22.13 -9.48 11.05
C ALA A 293 21.06 -9.00 12.04
N GLN A 294 19.77 -8.98 11.66
CA GLN A 294 18.68 -8.61 12.58
C GLN A 294 18.36 -9.72 13.59
N VAL A 295 18.38 -11.00 13.16
CA VAL A 295 18.22 -12.17 14.03
C VAL A 295 19.24 -13.25 13.68
N SER A 296 19.44 -14.20 14.59
CA SER A 296 20.41 -15.31 14.40
C SER A 296 20.19 -16.10 13.11
N SER A 297 18.95 -16.28 12.67
CA SER A 297 18.61 -16.96 11.42
C SER A 297 18.85 -16.13 10.15
N GLN A 298 19.31 -14.88 10.27
CA GLN A 298 19.54 -13.94 9.16
C GLN A 298 21.01 -13.50 9.09
N THR A 299 21.93 -14.40 9.40
CA THR A 299 23.35 -14.25 9.06
C THR A 299 23.61 -14.73 7.63
N LEU A 300 24.73 -14.33 7.01
CA LEU A 300 25.08 -14.82 5.66
C LEU A 300 25.14 -16.35 5.59
N ALA A 301 25.72 -16.99 6.61
CA ALA A 301 25.81 -18.45 6.67
C ALA A 301 24.42 -19.11 6.70
N ASN A 302 23.53 -18.64 7.58
CA ASN A 302 22.19 -19.19 7.68
C ASN A 302 21.32 -18.86 6.46
N LEU A 303 21.44 -17.64 5.91
CA LEU A 303 20.72 -17.26 4.69
C LEU A 303 21.12 -18.14 3.50
N SER A 304 22.41 -18.45 3.34
CA SER A 304 22.90 -19.36 2.30
C SER A 304 22.23 -20.74 2.45
N VAL A 305 22.28 -21.30 3.65
CA VAL A 305 21.68 -22.61 3.95
C VAL A 305 20.16 -22.59 3.77
N ILE A 306 19.46 -21.51 4.15
CA ILE A 306 18.01 -21.38 3.95
C ILE A 306 17.66 -21.29 2.45
N ASN A 307 18.47 -20.57 1.67
CA ASN A 307 18.21 -20.34 0.25
C ASN A 307 18.26 -21.63 -0.56
N GLU A 308 19.06 -22.63 -0.14
CA GLU A 308 19.09 -23.96 -0.76
C GLU A 308 17.79 -24.78 -0.56
N GLY A 309 16.79 -24.23 0.13
CA GLY A 309 15.45 -24.83 0.23
C GLY A 309 14.54 -24.54 -0.97
N THR A 310 14.99 -23.77 -1.97
CA THR A 310 14.21 -23.41 -3.16
C THR A 310 15.12 -23.18 -4.37
N ASP A 311 14.60 -23.44 -5.57
CA ASP A 311 15.25 -23.08 -6.84
C ASP A 311 14.77 -21.74 -7.39
N HIS A 312 13.70 -21.17 -6.81
CA HIS A 312 13.16 -19.87 -7.23
C HIS A 312 14.05 -18.72 -6.77
N LEU A 313 14.08 -17.63 -7.55
CA LEU A 313 14.74 -16.39 -7.14
C LEU A 313 14.09 -15.84 -5.86
N VAL A 314 14.89 -15.61 -4.81
CA VAL A 314 14.44 -15.03 -3.55
C VAL A 314 14.89 -13.57 -3.45
N LEU A 315 13.95 -12.64 -3.51
CA LEU A 315 14.21 -11.22 -3.30
C LEU A 315 14.06 -10.85 -1.82
N ARG A 316 15.04 -10.08 -1.33
CA ARG A 316 15.11 -9.61 0.06
C ARG A 316 15.23 -8.08 0.07
N PRO A 317 14.13 -7.33 -0.15
CA PRO A 317 14.19 -5.88 -0.31
C PRO A 317 14.79 -5.14 0.90
N LEU A 318 14.75 -5.78 2.07
CA LEU A 318 15.18 -5.18 3.35
C LEU A 318 16.57 -5.63 3.78
N ILE A 319 17.30 -6.39 2.95
CA ILE A 319 18.53 -7.08 3.34
C ILE A 319 19.61 -6.15 3.95
N ALA A 320 19.63 -4.89 3.53
CA ALA A 320 20.60 -3.89 3.98
C ALA A 320 19.92 -2.70 4.70
N MET A 321 18.70 -2.88 5.20
CA MET A 321 17.95 -1.83 5.89
C MET A 321 18.01 -2.02 7.39
N ASP A 322 18.16 -0.90 8.10
CA ASP A 322 18.06 -0.88 9.55
C ASP A 322 16.61 -1.07 10.02
N LYS A 323 16.45 -1.65 11.20
CA LYS A 323 15.12 -1.94 11.78
C LYS A 323 14.28 -0.68 11.95
N THR A 324 14.91 0.43 12.35
CA THR A 324 14.23 1.72 12.55
C THR A 324 13.63 2.22 11.24
N ASP A 325 14.36 2.13 10.13
CA ASP A 325 13.86 2.54 8.81
C ASP A 325 12.69 1.67 8.36
N ILE A 326 12.76 0.36 8.62
CA ILE A 326 11.66 -0.56 8.32
C ILE A 326 10.41 -0.18 9.12
N ILE A 327 10.55 0.15 10.41
CA ILE A 327 9.43 0.58 11.26
C ILE A 327 8.85 1.90 10.77
N ASN A 328 9.69 2.89 10.47
CA ASN A 328 9.26 4.19 9.94
C ASN A 328 8.44 4.01 8.65
N ILE A 329 8.91 3.18 7.71
CA ILE A 329 8.16 2.89 6.49
C ILE A 329 6.84 2.19 6.82
N ALA A 330 6.84 1.23 7.75
CA ALA A 330 5.62 0.55 8.15
C ALA A 330 4.59 1.52 8.76
N GLU A 331 5.04 2.54 9.48
CA GLU A 331 4.18 3.62 10.01
C GLU A 331 3.66 4.52 8.90
N ASP A 332 4.54 5.00 8.00
CA ASP A 332 4.19 5.85 6.86
C ASP A 332 3.15 5.19 5.94
N ILE A 333 3.30 3.89 5.67
CA ILE A 333 2.36 3.16 4.82
C ILE A 333 1.11 2.72 5.59
N GLY A 334 1.11 2.83 6.91
CA GLY A 334 0.02 2.45 7.80
C GLY A 334 -0.11 0.94 8.04
N SER A 335 0.94 0.15 7.82
CA SER A 335 0.95 -1.29 8.11
C SER A 335 1.43 -1.64 9.53
N ALA A 336 2.12 -0.74 10.22
CA ALA A 336 2.66 -0.94 11.57
C ALA A 336 1.61 -1.43 12.58
N ILE A 337 0.38 -0.97 12.41
CA ILE A 337 -0.78 -1.30 13.24
C ILE A 337 -1.12 -2.80 13.23
N PHE A 338 -0.89 -3.52 12.13
CA PHE A 338 -1.13 -4.97 12.06
C PHE A 338 -0.01 -5.75 12.75
N ALA A 339 1.22 -5.25 12.68
CA ALA A 339 2.40 -5.92 13.21
C ALA A 339 2.50 -5.89 14.73
N LYS A 340 1.99 -4.84 15.39
CA LYS A 340 2.13 -4.63 16.86
C LYS A 340 1.54 -5.74 17.73
N ASN A 341 0.58 -6.51 17.24
CA ASN A 341 -0.06 -7.60 17.98
C ASN A 341 0.29 -8.98 17.42
N MET A 342 1.20 -9.06 16.46
CA MET A 342 1.55 -10.32 15.83
C MET A 342 2.55 -11.09 16.69
N VAL A 343 2.24 -12.34 17.01
CA VAL A 343 3.13 -13.21 17.78
C VAL A 343 4.25 -13.70 16.88
N GLU A 344 5.50 -13.49 17.28
CA GLU A 344 6.68 -13.96 16.53
C GLU A 344 7.00 -15.43 16.85
N TYR A 345 6.18 -16.36 16.32
CA TYR A 345 6.32 -17.80 16.56
C TYR A 345 7.71 -18.36 16.21
N CYS A 346 8.36 -17.84 15.16
CA CYS A 346 9.72 -18.25 14.78
C CYS A 346 10.75 -17.98 15.91
N GLY A 347 10.57 -16.90 16.67
CA GLY A 347 11.40 -16.59 17.83
C GLY A 347 11.12 -17.52 19.00
N VAL A 348 9.84 -17.84 19.26
CA VAL A 348 9.42 -18.74 20.36
C VAL A 348 9.96 -20.16 20.17
N ILE A 349 10.04 -20.63 18.93
CA ILE A 349 10.49 -21.99 18.60
C ILE A 349 12.01 -22.18 18.76
N SER A 350 12.79 -21.08 18.75
CA SER A 350 14.25 -21.13 18.68
C SER A 350 14.89 -21.04 20.07
N LYS A 351 15.53 -22.12 20.56
CA LYS A 351 16.30 -22.13 21.82
C LYS A 351 17.80 -22.12 21.53
N LYS A 352 18.52 -21.09 22.00
CA LYS A 352 19.97 -20.88 21.74
C LYS A 352 20.32 -21.05 20.25
N PRO A 353 19.68 -20.28 19.34
CA PRO A 353 19.81 -20.50 17.90
C PRO A 353 21.24 -20.29 17.41
N THR A 354 21.69 -21.16 16.50
CA THR A 354 23.00 -21.00 15.86
C THR A 354 23.03 -19.81 14.90
N VAL A 355 24.16 -19.11 14.86
CA VAL A 355 24.43 -18.03 13.90
C VAL A 355 25.13 -18.52 12.63
N ALA A 356 25.57 -19.77 12.60
CA ALA A 356 26.22 -20.38 11.45
C ALA A 356 25.95 -21.90 11.45
N ALA A 357 24.78 -22.28 10.93
CA ALA A 357 24.44 -23.68 10.75
C ALA A 357 25.32 -24.31 9.66
N ARG A 358 25.82 -25.52 9.92
CA ARG A 358 26.52 -26.30 8.90
C ARG A 358 25.49 -27.03 8.04
N PHE A 359 25.65 -26.93 6.73
CA PHE A 359 24.72 -27.56 5.79
C PHE A 359 24.55 -29.08 6.04
N SER A 360 25.64 -29.77 6.38
CA SER A 360 25.61 -31.21 6.69
C SER A 360 24.74 -31.56 7.90
N GLU A 361 24.76 -30.74 8.95
CA GLU A 361 23.96 -30.96 10.17
C GLU A 361 22.48 -30.69 9.89
N VAL A 362 22.19 -29.67 9.08
CA VAL A 362 20.83 -29.34 8.65
C VAL A 362 20.25 -30.47 7.79
N LYS A 363 21.02 -30.99 6.82
CA LYS A 363 20.58 -32.09 5.97
C LYS A 363 20.30 -33.37 6.79
N GLN A 364 21.18 -33.71 7.74
CA GLN A 364 20.96 -34.87 8.62
C GLN A 364 19.68 -34.71 9.46
N ALA A 365 19.40 -33.51 9.96
CA ALA A 365 18.16 -33.24 10.69
C ALA A 365 16.92 -33.31 9.77
N GLU A 366 17.01 -32.85 8.52
CA GLU A 366 15.94 -32.99 7.53
C GLU A 366 15.66 -34.46 7.18
N GLU A 367 16.70 -35.28 7.03
CA GLU A 367 16.57 -36.73 6.81
C GLU A 367 15.87 -37.41 8.00
N ALA A 368 16.15 -36.98 9.23
CA ALA A 368 15.50 -37.49 10.43
C ALA A 368 14.02 -37.08 10.55
N LEU A 369 13.65 -35.90 10.04
CA LEU A 369 12.26 -35.42 10.01
C LEU A 369 11.41 -36.16 8.96
N GLY A 370 12.04 -36.67 7.90
CA GLY A 370 11.34 -37.23 6.75
C GLY A 370 10.49 -36.20 6.00
N ASP A 371 9.57 -36.69 5.16
CA ASP A 371 8.76 -35.87 4.25
C ASP A 371 7.24 -35.90 4.52
N SER A 372 6.78 -36.61 5.55
CA SER A 372 5.35 -36.71 5.89
C SER A 372 4.72 -35.33 6.16
N TRP A 373 5.40 -34.49 6.94
CA TRP A 373 4.98 -33.12 7.23
C TRP A 373 4.86 -32.27 5.95
N PHE A 374 5.68 -32.53 4.93
CA PHE A 374 5.72 -31.75 3.70
C PHE A 374 4.47 -32.01 2.87
N HIS A 375 4.06 -33.27 2.75
CA HIS A 375 2.81 -33.64 2.11
C HIS A 375 1.60 -33.08 2.87
N ALA A 376 1.57 -33.23 4.20
CA ALA A 376 0.51 -32.65 5.03
C ALA A 376 0.41 -31.13 4.88
N ALA A 377 1.54 -30.42 4.81
CA ALA A 377 1.58 -28.98 4.58
C ALA A 377 0.95 -28.62 3.22
N LEU A 378 1.33 -29.32 2.15
CA LEU A 378 0.78 -29.09 0.81
C LEU A 378 -0.72 -29.40 0.71
N GLU A 379 -1.21 -30.41 1.43
CA GLU A 379 -2.63 -30.75 1.52
C GLU A 379 -3.43 -29.70 2.31
N SER A 380 -2.82 -29.11 3.34
CA SER A 380 -3.44 -28.03 4.14
C SER A 380 -3.57 -26.70 3.40
N MET A 381 -3.00 -26.57 2.19
CA MET A 381 -2.92 -25.31 1.46
C MET A 381 -4.33 -24.81 1.07
N HIS A 382 -4.73 -23.70 1.67
CA HIS A 382 -5.94 -22.97 1.30
C HIS A 382 -5.61 -21.73 0.47
N LYS A 383 -6.26 -21.56 -0.69
CA LYS A 383 -6.07 -20.42 -1.60
C LYS A 383 -7.35 -19.62 -1.69
N VAL A 384 -7.26 -18.31 -1.46
CA VAL A 384 -8.38 -17.38 -1.62
C VAL A 384 -7.98 -16.15 -2.44
N SER A 385 -8.91 -15.65 -3.26
CA SER A 385 -8.73 -14.38 -3.98
C SER A 385 -8.89 -13.21 -3.01
N MET A 386 -8.01 -12.21 -3.08
CA MET A 386 -8.11 -11.03 -2.21
C MET A 386 -9.44 -10.28 -2.37
N ALA A 387 -10.02 -10.30 -3.58
CA ALA A 387 -11.33 -9.71 -3.83
C ALA A 387 -12.47 -10.53 -3.19
N ASN A 388 -12.35 -11.87 -3.17
CA ASN A 388 -13.37 -12.75 -2.60
C ASN A 388 -13.39 -12.66 -1.07
N ILE A 389 -12.24 -12.45 -0.40
CA ILE A 389 -12.21 -12.21 1.06
C ILE A 389 -13.15 -11.05 1.41
N ILE A 390 -13.12 -9.97 0.62
CA ILE A 390 -13.99 -8.81 0.83
C ILE A 390 -15.45 -9.18 0.60
N GLN A 391 -15.72 -9.91 -0.49
CA GLN A 391 -17.08 -10.30 -0.86
C GLN A 391 -17.70 -11.23 0.17
N GLU A 392 -16.99 -12.27 0.62
CA GLU A 392 -17.45 -13.21 1.65
C GLU A 392 -17.76 -12.47 2.96
N VAL A 393 -16.88 -11.57 3.37
CA VAL A 393 -17.09 -10.72 4.55
C VAL A 393 -18.29 -9.76 4.38
N ASN A 394 -18.61 -9.37 3.15
CA ASN A 394 -19.74 -8.49 2.87
C ASN A 394 -21.08 -9.25 2.78
N GLU A 395 -21.10 -10.40 2.12
CA GLU A 395 -22.30 -11.19 1.81
C GLU A 395 -22.70 -12.16 2.94
N LYS A 396 -21.72 -12.75 3.62
CA LYS A 396 -21.93 -13.69 4.72
C LYS A 396 -21.15 -13.22 5.95
N PRO A 397 -21.60 -12.13 6.59
CA PRO A 397 -20.93 -11.63 7.78
C PRO A 397 -20.95 -12.71 8.86
N GLN A 398 -19.77 -13.06 9.38
CA GLN A 398 -19.64 -14.06 10.45
C GLN A 398 -20.24 -13.55 11.77
N VAL A 399 -20.27 -12.23 11.94
CA VAL A 399 -20.87 -11.56 13.10
C VAL A 399 -22.02 -10.66 12.65
N GLY A 400 -23.09 -10.58 13.44
CA GLY A 400 -24.27 -9.77 13.12
C GLY A 400 -23.93 -8.32 12.75
N CYS A 401 -24.50 -7.83 11.65
CA CYS A 401 -24.45 -6.44 11.23
C CYS A 401 -25.71 -5.69 11.68
N VAL A 402 -25.56 -4.45 12.13
CA VAL A 402 -26.68 -3.55 12.42
C VAL A 402 -26.52 -2.24 11.65
N ALA A 403 -27.63 -1.72 11.12
CA ALA A 403 -27.66 -0.47 10.35
C ALA A 403 -28.02 0.76 11.19
N GLU A 404 -28.68 0.55 12.33
CA GLU A 404 -29.12 1.61 13.23
C GLU A 404 -28.48 1.43 14.61
N LEU A 405 -28.19 2.55 15.28
CA LEU A 405 -27.68 2.58 16.65
C LEU A 405 -28.85 2.64 17.63
N ASN A 406 -29.11 1.54 18.34
CA ASN A 406 -30.19 1.41 19.30
C ASN A 406 -29.62 1.17 20.71
N GLY A 407 -28.96 2.19 21.26
CA GLY A 407 -28.41 2.17 22.62
C GLY A 407 -27.10 1.38 22.79
N GLN A 408 -26.57 0.78 21.71
CA GLN A 408 -25.24 0.16 21.74
C GLN A 408 -24.11 1.20 21.75
N THR A 409 -22.94 0.79 22.23
CA THR A 409 -21.73 1.62 22.19
C THR A 409 -21.01 1.44 20.85
N LEU A 410 -21.00 2.48 20.02
CA LEU A 410 -20.25 2.50 18.76
C LEU A 410 -18.77 2.74 19.01
N ILE A 411 -17.93 1.85 18.48
CA ILE A 411 -16.48 1.94 18.48
C ILE A 411 -16.01 2.19 17.04
N ASP A 412 -15.46 3.38 16.77
CA ASP A 412 -14.70 3.62 15.54
C ASP A 412 -13.33 2.94 15.65
N ILE A 413 -13.13 1.93 14.82
CA ILE A 413 -11.89 1.14 14.80
C ILE A 413 -10.91 1.57 13.72
N ARG A 414 -11.21 2.61 12.96
CA ARG A 414 -10.32 3.14 11.92
C ARG A 414 -9.07 3.73 12.57
N ALA A 415 -7.91 3.54 11.95
CA ALA A 415 -6.69 4.24 12.35
C ALA A 415 -6.64 5.60 11.61
N THR A 416 -7.39 6.58 12.12
CA THR A 416 -7.58 7.90 11.51
C THR A 416 -7.41 9.00 12.56
N GLU A 417 -6.90 10.16 12.17
CA GLU A 417 -6.83 11.35 13.03
C GLU A 417 -8.18 12.08 13.13
N SER A 418 -9.15 11.71 12.31
CA SER A 418 -10.52 12.25 12.34
C SER A 418 -11.51 11.11 12.63
N PRO A 419 -11.76 10.79 13.91
CA PRO A 419 -12.73 9.79 14.32
C PRO A 419 -14.14 10.13 13.84
N LEU A 420 -14.99 9.12 13.75
CA LEU A 420 -16.39 9.28 13.41
C LEU A 420 -17.11 10.03 14.54
N GLU A 421 -17.75 11.16 14.22
CA GLU A 421 -18.39 12.02 15.23
C GLU A 421 -19.48 11.30 16.05
N MET A 422 -20.21 10.37 15.43
CA MET A 422 -21.24 9.57 16.09
C MET A 422 -20.68 8.38 16.90
N ALA A 423 -19.37 8.14 16.91
CA ALA A 423 -18.78 7.06 17.68
C ALA A 423 -18.64 7.43 19.16
N ASN A 424 -19.12 6.57 20.04
CA ASN A 424 -18.98 6.74 21.48
C ASN A 424 -17.52 6.58 21.93
N LEU A 425 -16.78 5.70 21.24
CA LEU A 425 -15.38 5.42 21.51
C LEU A 425 -14.60 5.42 20.20
N HIS A 426 -13.37 5.93 20.26
CA HIS A 426 -12.38 5.73 19.21
C HIS A 426 -11.32 4.76 19.73
N ILE A 427 -11.33 3.54 19.22
CA ILE A 427 -10.35 2.51 19.57
C ILE A 427 -9.83 1.93 18.25
N PRO A 428 -8.74 2.47 17.71
CA PRO A 428 -8.12 1.93 16.51
C PRO A 428 -7.95 0.41 16.62
N PHE A 429 -8.21 -0.32 15.55
CA PHE A 429 -8.31 -1.78 15.59
C PHE A 429 -7.09 -2.49 16.20
N HIS A 430 -5.90 -1.90 16.09
CA HIS A 430 -4.67 -2.43 16.67
C HIS A 430 -4.60 -2.32 18.21
N GLN A 431 -5.44 -1.51 18.83
CA GLN A 431 -5.60 -1.46 20.28
C GLN A 431 -6.85 -2.22 20.73
N LEU A 432 -7.71 -2.60 19.79
CA LEU A 432 -9.02 -3.14 20.08
C LEU A 432 -8.94 -4.34 20.99
N ASN A 433 -8.20 -5.40 20.63
CA ASN A 433 -8.15 -6.63 21.43
C ASN A 433 -7.74 -6.36 22.90
N LYS A 434 -6.64 -5.62 23.11
CA LYS A 434 -6.14 -5.28 24.46
C LYS A 434 -7.12 -4.41 25.23
N ARG A 435 -7.71 -3.40 24.58
CA ARG A 435 -8.66 -2.51 25.26
C ARG A 435 -9.99 -3.18 25.50
N PHE A 436 -10.40 -4.11 24.64
CA PHE A 436 -11.67 -4.83 24.75
C PHE A 436 -11.73 -5.67 26.03
N GLU A 437 -10.59 -6.21 26.48
CA GLU A 437 -10.49 -6.90 27.79
C GLU A 437 -10.94 -6.02 28.97
N THR A 438 -10.71 -4.71 28.87
CA THR A 438 -11.03 -3.71 29.92
C THR A 438 -12.42 -3.09 29.76
N LEU A 439 -13.14 -3.41 28.67
CA LEU A 439 -14.46 -2.88 28.41
C LEU A 439 -15.53 -3.62 29.23
N ASP A 440 -16.64 -2.93 29.48
CA ASP A 440 -17.77 -3.44 30.25
C ASP A 440 -18.47 -4.58 29.49
N LYS A 441 -18.33 -5.81 29.99
CA LYS A 441 -18.89 -7.01 29.38
C LYS A 441 -20.44 -7.02 29.37
N GLY A 442 -21.09 -6.17 30.16
CA GLY A 442 -22.54 -6.02 30.16
C GLY A 442 -23.10 -5.18 29.01
N LYS A 443 -22.24 -4.50 28.24
CA LYS A 443 -22.66 -3.65 27.11
C LYS A 443 -22.47 -4.34 25.77
N GLU A 444 -23.34 -4.02 24.83
CA GLU A 444 -23.18 -4.41 23.42
C GLU A 444 -22.36 -3.35 22.67
N TYR A 445 -21.34 -3.80 21.95
CA TYR A 445 -20.41 -2.95 21.20
C TYR A 445 -20.57 -3.15 19.70
N LEU A 446 -20.55 -2.05 18.95
CA LEU A 446 -20.60 -2.07 17.50
C LEU A 446 -19.27 -1.57 16.93
N LEU A 447 -18.62 -2.36 16.08
CA LEU A 447 -17.36 -1.96 15.44
C LEU A 447 -17.62 -1.29 14.09
N TYR A 448 -16.99 -0.14 13.85
CA TYR A 448 -17.12 0.60 12.59
C TYR A 448 -15.79 0.81 11.85
N CYS A 449 -15.82 0.53 10.55
CA CYS A 449 -14.80 0.93 9.58
C CYS A 449 -15.47 1.19 8.23
N ASP A 450 -14.84 1.97 7.35
CA ASP A 450 -15.48 2.52 6.15
C ASP A 450 -16.16 1.45 5.27
N LYS A 451 -15.51 0.29 5.07
CA LYS A 451 -16.04 -0.79 4.21
C LYS A 451 -16.67 -1.94 5.00
N GLY A 452 -16.73 -1.85 6.33
CA GLY A 452 -17.19 -2.93 7.21
C GLY A 452 -16.34 -4.21 7.20
N VAL A 453 -15.30 -4.32 6.36
CA VAL A 453 -14.44 -5.51 6.24
C VAL A 453 -13.59 -5.70 7.49
N MET A 454 -12.86 -4.66 7.90
CA MET A 454 -12.03 -4.72 9.11
C MET A 454 -12.88 -4.95 10.35
N SER A 455 -14.04 -4.30 10.45
CA SER A 455 -14.99 -4.50 11.56
C SER A 455 -15.43 -5.95 11.67
N GLN A 456 -15.79 -6.58 10.54
CA GLN A 456 -16.18 -8.00 10.53
C GLN A 456 -15.04 -8.92 10.92
N LEU A 457 -13.83 -8.72 10.37
CA LEU A 457 -12.68 -9.55 10.72
C LEU A 457 -12.35 -9.42 12.22
N HIS A 458 -12.36 -8.21 12.78
CA HIS A 458 -12.11 -8.01 14.20
C HIS A 458 -13.25 -8.49 15.11
N ALA A 459 -14.50 -8.34 14.69
CA ALA A 459 -15.64 -8.85 15.44
C ALA A 459 -15.63 -10.39 15.49
N ALA A 460 -15.35 -11.04 14.35
CA ALA A 460 -15.23 -12.49 14.28
C ALA A 460 -14.10 -13.00 15.19
N TYR A 461 -12.96 -12.30 15.18
CA TYR A 461 -11.86 -12.59 16.09
C TYR A 461 -12.24 -12.47 17.57
N LEU A 462 -12.95 -11.40 17.95
CA LEU A 462 -13.41 -11.21 19.32
C LEU A 462 -14.40 -12.31 19.73
N HIS A 463 -15.25 -12.79 18.81
CA HIS A 463 -16.11 -13.96 19.05
C HIS A 463 -15.31 -15.25 19.26
N GLU A 464 -14.23 -15.49 18.51
CA GLU A 464 -13.32 -16.64 18.74
C GLU A 464 -12.65 -16.59 20.12
N LEU A 465 -12.39 -15.39 20.64
CA LEU A 465 -11.89 -15.17 22.01
C LEU A 465 -12.99 -15.26 23.08
N GLY A 466 -14.24 -15.52 22.71
CA GLY A 466 -15.40 -15.68 23.61
C GLY A 466 -16.17 -14.38 23.89
N TYR A 467 -15.85 -13.27 23.22
CA TYR A 467 -16.58 -12.00 23.35
C TYR A 467 -17.73 -11.92 22.34
N HIS A 468 -18.89 -12.46 22.69
CA HIS A 468 -20.08 -12.48 21.82
C HIS A 468 -20.91 -11.19 21.86
N ASN A 469 -20.59 -10.25 22.75
CA ASN A 469 -21.27 -8.95 22.90
C ASN A 469 -20.82 -7.90 21.85
N VAL A 470 -20.22 -8.36 20.75
CA VAL A 470 -19.71 -7.51 19.66
C VAL A 470 -20.51 -7.77 18.39
N LYS A 471 -20.90 -6.69 17.71
CA LYS A 471 -21.50 -6.69 16.38
C LYS A 471 -20.80 -5.66 15.49
N VAL A 472 -21.19 -5.61 14.22
CA VAL A 472 -20.62 -4.65 13.27
C VAL A 472 -21.66 -3.59 12.92
N TYR A 473 -21.25 -2.31 13.00
CA TYR A 473 -22.06 -1.22 12.48
C TYR A 473 -21.80 -1.04 10.99
N ARG A 474 -22.85 -1.16 10.18
CA ARG A 474 -22.84 -0.83 8.75
C ARG A 474 -24.03 0.10 8.46
N PRO A 475 -23.83 1.43 8.47
CA PRO A 475 -24.90 2.35 8.10
C PRO A 475 -25.39 2.01 6.69
N ALA A 476 -26.70 2.10 6.46
CA ALA A 476 -27.24 2.02 5.11
C ALA A 476 -26.69 3.22 4.30
N GLU A 477 -26.15 2.93 3.12
CA GLU A 477 -25.66 3.96 2.18
C GLU A 477 -26.79 4.86 1.67
#